data_AF-A0A1R2CJI7-F1
#
_entry.id   AF-A0A1R2CJI7-F1
#
_cell.length_a   1.000
_cell.length_b   1.000
_cell.length_c   1.000
_cell.angle_alpha   90.00
_cell.angle_beta   90.00
_cell.angle_gamma   90.00
#
_symmetry.space_group_name_H-M   'P 1'
#
loop_
_entity.id
_entity.type
_entity.pdbx_description
1 polymer ?
#
loop_
_entity_poly.entity_id
_entity_poly.type
_entity_poly.pdbx_seq_one_letter_code
_entity_poly.pdbx_strand_id
1 'polypeptide(L)'
;MQGSFKPDFIENRRKILEKFLQGCCEIPYIYNFKDFQTFLQLHDTFISPKYSYQDISIILKDTFQNNCRNVVNDNYIEKAGYALKNFQTAVERLKIFEVFIEKSCKKMKKYQISFNKLMATASYTISVYLRRRFETSARDMYVNPYWVLNDWVKAEILDTEAIIEAFNILNEYGNIVIKLKEKLEHDTIKLQESQDGKKNILNIFHIKSSEETIRELIEDIQRTEADLESCLLIRGTLYFVLFESDIFTFIAKKSTIFQQSLNDFSSKTAEEFEEFIKQINKIASNFSE
;
A
#
# COMPACT_ATOMS: atom_id res chain seq x y z
N MET A 1 -19.67 4.91 15.21
CA MET A 1 -19.92 5.21 13.78
C MET A 1 -19.55 6.66 13.52
N GLN A 2 -18.34 6.92 13.04
CA GLN A 2 -17.86 8.28 12.72
C GLN A 2 -17.33 8.29 11.29
N GLY A 3 -18.20 8.62 10.35
CA GLY A 3 -17.81 8.97 8.98
C GLY A 3 -18.38 10.35 8.70
N SER A 4 -17.58 11.40 8.79
CA SER A 4 -18.06 12.74 8.48
C SER A 4 -18.28 12.85 6.97
N PHE A 5 -19.52 13.01 6.52
CA PHE A 5 -19.91 13.37 5.14
C PHE A 5 -19.48 14.80 4.75
N LYS A 6 -18.30 15.23 5.19
CA LYS A 6 -17.76 16.53 4.79
C LYS A 6 -17.37 16.44 3.31
N PRO A 7 -17.78 17.39 2.46
CA PRO A 7 -17.44 17.40 1.03
C PRO A 7 -15.93 17.20 0.77
N ASP A 8 -15.07 17.86 1.54
CA ASP A 8 -13.61 17.73 1.44
C ASP A 8 -13.11 16.31 1.75
N PHE A 9 -13.79 15.58 2.64
CA PHE A 9 -13.43 14.20 2.98
C PHE A 9 -13.78 13.24 1.83
N ILE A 10 -14.95 13.42 1.23
CA ILE A 10 -15.40 12.62 0.07
C ILE A 10 -14.47 12.87 -1.12
N GLU A 11 -14.15 14.13 -1.40
CA GLU A 11 -13.29 14.49 -2.53
C GLU A 11 -11.85 13.98 -2.35
N ASN A 12 -11.30 14.04 -1.14
CA ASN A 12 -9.98 13.44 -0.87
C ASN A 12 -9.99 11.92 -1.07
N ARG A 13 -11.04 11.22 -0.64
CA ARG A 13 -11.17 9.77 -0.87
C ARG A 13 -11.30 9.45 -2.36
N ARG A 14 -12.08 10.24 -3.11
CA ARG A 14 -12.24 10.08 -4.57
C ARG A 14 -10.89 10.18 -5.28
N LYS A 15 -10.09 11.21 -4.96
CA LYS A 15 -8.75 11.41 -5.56
C LYS A 15 -7.79 10.26 -5.23
N ILE A 16 -7.79 9.78 -3.99
CA ILE A 16 -6.95 8.64 -3.59
C ILE A 16 -7.37 7.37 -4.36
N LEU A 17 -8.67 7.10 -4.44
CA LEU A 17 -9.20 5.94 -5.15
C LEU A 17 -8.91 6.01 -6.65
N GLU A 18 -9.07 7.18 -7.27
CA GLU A 18 -8.75 7.41 -8.67
C GLU A 18 -7.27 7.11 -8.95
N LYS A 19 -6.36 7.62 -8.12
CA LYS A 19 -4.92 7.36 -8.23
C LYS A 19 -4.58 5.89 -8.03
N PHE A 20 -5.23 5.22 -7.08
CA PHE A 20 -5.07 3.78 -6.83
C PHE A 20 -5.50 2.96 -8.05
N LEU A 21 -6.70 3.21 -8.59
CA LEU A 21 -7.22 2.49 -9.75
C LEU A 21 -6.36 2.74 -11.00
N GLN A 22 -5.89 3.96 -11.22
CA GLN A 22 -4.93 4.27 -12.28
C GLN A 22 -3.65 3.45 -12.13
N GLY A 23 -3.10 3.38 -10.91
CA GLY A 23 -1.92 2.55 -10.62
C GLY A 23 -2.16 1.05 -10.87
N CYS A 24 -3.33 0.53 -10.54
CA CYS A 24 -3.70 -0.85 -10.88
C CYS A 24 -3.79 -1.08 -12.39
N CYS A 25 -4.32 -0.10 -13.14
CA CYS A 25 -4.42 -0.18 -14.60
C CYS A 25 -3.05 -0.12 -15.30
N GLU A 26 -2.03 0.49 -14.67
CA GLU A 26 -0.65 0.52 -15.18
C GLU A 26 0.06 -0.84 -15.06
N ILE A 27 -0.44 -1.74 -14.22
CA ILE A 27 0.18 -3.04 -13.97
C ILE A 27 -0.51 -4.09 -14.87
N PRO A 28 0.13 -4.59 -15.94
CA PRO A 28 -0.55 -5.37 -16.97
C PRO A 28 -1.28 -6.61 -16.45
N TYR A 29 -0.68 -7.33 -15.51
CA TYR A 29 -1.29 -8.53 -14.94
C TYR A 29 -2.47 -8.24 -14.00
N ILE A 30 -2.46 -7.09 -13.30
CA ILE A 30 -3.62 -6.67 -12.49
C ILE A 30 -4.73 -6.18 -13.42
N TYR A 31 -4.38 -5.35 -14.41
CA TYR A 31 -5.36 -4.87 -15.38
C TYR A 31 -6.03 -6.03 -16.11
N ASN A 32 -5.28 -7.01 -16.59
CA ASN A 32 -5.84 -8.17 -17.30
C ASN A 32 -6.53 -9.18 -16.38
N PHE A 33 -6.51 -8.98 -15.07
CA PHE A 33 -7.19 -9.88 -14.13
C PHE A 33 -8.71 -9.76 -14.33
N LYS A 34 -9.36 -10.90 -14.62
CA LYS A 34 -10.77 -10.95 -15.01
C LYS A 34 -11.71 -10.29 -13.99
N ASP A 35 -11.45 -10.50 -12.70
CA ASP A 35 -12.29 -9.92 -11.65
C ASP A 35 -12.07 -8.43 -11.53
N PHE A 36 -10.85 -7.95 -11.73
CA PHE A 36 -10.57 -6.51 -11.74
C PHE A 36 -11.29 -5.84 -12.91
N GLN A 37 -11.27 -6.44 -14.10
CA GLN A 37 -12.07 -5.96 -15.24
C GLN A 37 -13.57 -5.98 -14.96
N THR A 38 -14.05 -7.05 -14.33
CA THR A 38 -15.47 -7.18 -13.96
C THR A 38 -15.87 -6.12 -12.94
N PHE A 39 -15.02 -5.86 -11.95
CA PHE A 39 -15.21 -4.79 -10.95
C PHE A 39 -15.29 -3.41 -11.61
N LEU A 40 -14.43 -3.12 -12.59
CA LEU A 40 -14.46 -1.84 -13.31
C LEU A 40 -15.72 -1.66 -14.17
N GLN A 41 -16.27 -2.75 -14.72
CA GLN A 41 -17.42 -2.70 -15.64
C GLN A 41 -18.78 -2.83 -14.94
N LEU A 42 -18.88 -3.60 -13.85
CA LEU A 42 -20.13 -3.99 -13.18
C LEU A 42 -20.06 -3.73 -11.66
N HIS A 43 -19.76 -2.50 -11.29
CA HIS A 43 -19.48 -2.10 -9.91
C HIS A 43 -20.63 -2.35 -8.91
N ASP A 44 -21.90 -2.27 -9.34
CA ASP A 44 -23.07 -2.42 -8.45
C ASP A 44 -23.39 -3.86 -8.04
N THR A 45 -22.80 -4.86 -8.72
CA THR A 45 -23.11 -6.28 -8.52
C THR A 45 -21.88 -7.16 -8.32
N PHE A 46 -20.69 -6.56 -8.19
CA PHE A 46 -19.46 -7.32 -8.05
C PHE A 46 -19.44 -8.09 -6.70
N ILE A 47 -19.42 -9.42 -6.80
CA ILE A 47 -19.20 -10.31 -5.67
C ILE A 47 -17.82 -10.93 -5.88
N SER A 48 -16.92 -10.71 -4.93
CA SER A 48 -15.58 -11.31 -4.98
C SER A 48 -15.68 -12.84 -4.97
N PRO A 49 -15.17 -13.53 -6.01
CA PRO A 49 -15.18 -14.98 -6.03
C PRO A 49 -14.25 -15.55 -4.96
N LYS A 50 -14.64 -16.70 -4.41
CA LYS A 50 -13.77 -17.48 -3.52
C LYS A 50 -12.95 -18.45 -4.36
N TYR A 51 -11.65 -18.23 -4.41
CA TYR A 51 -10.72 -19.11 -5.10
C TYR A 51 -10.17 -20.19 -4.18
N SER A 52 -10.11 -21.42 -4.67
CA SER A 52 -9.29 -22.48 -4.06
C SER A 52 -7.81 -22.25 -4.35
N TYR A 53 -6.91 -22.96 -3.66
CA TYR A 53 -5.48 -22.87 -3.95
C TYR A 53 -5.16 -23.31 -5.39
N GLN A 54 -5.86 -24.32 -5.88
CA GLN A 54 -5.74 -24.80 -7.26
C GLN A 54 -6.10 -23.69 -8.24
N ASP A 55 -7.22 -22.98 -8.03
CA ASP A 55 -7.64 -21.89 -8.91
C ASP A 55 -6.59 -20.76 -8.94
N ILE A 56 -6.09 -20.36 -7.78
CA ILE A 56 -5.04 -19.33 -7.67
C ILE A 56 -3.78 -19.78 -8.40
N SER A 57 -3.39 -21.05 -8.24
CA SER A 57 -2.20 -21.61 -8.89
C SER A 57 -2.32 -21.57 -10.42
N ILE A 58 -3.50 -21.84 -10.98
CA ILE A 58 -3.77 -21.77 -12.41
C ILE A 58 -3.67 -20.34 -12.91
N ILE A 59 -4.31 -19.39 -12.20
CA ILE A 59 -4.23 -17.96 -12.52
C ILE A 59 -2.78 -17.49 -12.55
N LEU A 60 -1.96 -17.90 -11.57
CA LEU A 60 -0.55 -17.53 -11.53
C LEU A 60 0.26 -18.14 -12.67
N LYS A 61 0.00 -19.40 -13.05
CA LYS A 61 0.65 -20.03 -14.22
C LYS A 61 0.33 -19.27 -15.50
N ASP A 62 -0.92 -18.89 -15.69
CA ASP A 62 -1.35 -18.15 -16.88
C ASP A 62 -0.74 -16.74 -16.91
N THR A 63 -0.63 -16.11 -15.74
CA THR A 63 -0.13 -14.74 -15.59
C THR A 63 1.40 -14.66 -15.69
N PHE A 64 2.11 -15.60 -15.10
CA PHE A 64 3.56 -15.57 -14.90
C PHE A 64 4.26 -16.77 -15.56
N GLN A 65 3.81 -17.18 -16.75
CA GLN A 65 4.20 -18.40 -17.48
C GLN A 65 5.68 -18.82 -17.35
N ASN A 66 6.62 -17.88 -17.49
CA ASN A 66 8.08 -18.17 -17.44
C ASN A 66 8.71 -18.06 -16.03
N ASN A 67 7.97 -17.49 -15.08
CA ASN A 67 8.44 -17.08 -13.76
C ASN A 67 7.83 -17.91 -12.62
N CYS A 68 6.97 -18.88 -12.95
CA CYS A 68 6.44 -19.82 -11.98
C CYS A 68 7.53 -20.72 -11.39
N ARG A 69 7.48 -20.89 -10.07
CA ARG A 69 8.44 -21.71 -9.30
C ARG A 69 7.70 -22.56 -8.27
N ASN A 70 7.94 -23.87 -8.28
CA ASN A 70 7.44 -24.80 -7.25
C ASN A 70 8.33 -24.85 -6.01
N VAL A 71 9.53 -24.26 -6.07
CA VAL A 71 10.52 -24.28 -5.00
C VAL A 71 10.91 -22.85 -4.67
N VAL A 72 10.92 -22.54 -3.37
CA VAL A 72 11.44 -21.27 -2.86
C VAL A 72 12.93 -21.46 -2.60
N ASN A 73 13.77 -20.54 -3.08
CA ASN A 73 15.17 -20.49 -2.69
C ASN A 73 15.26 -20.04 -1.22
N ASP A 74 15.91 -20.83 -0.35
CA ASP A 74 16.05 -20.51 1.07
C ASP A 74 16.65 -19.12 1.32
N ASN A 75 17.54 -18.67 0.41
CA ASN A 75 18.10 -17.32 0.42
C ASN A 75 17.01 -16.23 0.33
N TYR A 76 15.92 -16.45 -0.42
CA TYR A 76 14.81 -15.50 -0.49
C TYR A 76 14.03 -15.41 0.82
N ILE A 77 13.92 -16.51 1.57
CA ILE A 77 13.22 -16.52 2.86
C ILE A 77 14.00 -15.68 3.88
N GLU A 78 15.32 -15.86 3.95
CA GLU A 78 16.18 -15.06 4.83
C GLU A 78 16.15 -13.58 4.44
N LYS A 79 16.29 -13.28 3.14
CA LYS A 79 16.19 -11.92 2.60
C LYS A 79 14.83 -11.29 2.89
N ALA A 80 13.74 -12.05 2.87
CA ALA A 80 12.40 -11.56 3.22
C ALA A 80 12.29 -11.14 4.67
N GLY A 81 12.84 -11.93 5.60
CA GLY A 81 12.88 -11.55 7.01
C GLY A 81 13.61 -10.22 7.23
N TYR A 82 14.76 -10.05 6.58
CA TYR A 82 15.53 -8.80 6.66
C TYR A 82 14.80 -7.62 5.99
N ALA A 83 14.26 -7.81 4.79
CA ALA A 83 13.54 -6.79 4.05
C ALA A 83 12.29 -6.32 4.80
N LEU A 84 11.50 -7.24 5.34
CA LEU A 84 10.30 -6.94 6.13
C LEU A 84 10.64 -6.04 7.32
N LYS A 85 11.69 -6.37 8.09
CA LYS A 85 12.13 -5.54 9.22
C LYS A 85 12.54 -4.14 8.80
N ASN A 86 13.23 -4.01 7.66
CA ASN A 86 13.62 -2.71 7.12
C ASN A 86 12.41 -1.88 6.68
N PHE A 87 11.43 -2.48 6.02
CA PHE A 87 10.20 -1.79 5.63
C PHE A 87 9.36 -1.38 6.84
N GLN A 88 9.24 -2.21 7.87
CA GLN A 88 8.61 -1.85 9.14
C GLN A 88 9.28 -0.63 9.78
N THR A 89 10.62 -0.65 9.85
CA THR A 89 11.41 0.47 10.36
C THR A 89 11.21 1.73 9.51
N ALA A 90 11.10 1.59 8.18
CA ALA A 90 10.86 2.70 7.27
C ALA A 90 9.49 3.34 7.52
N VAL A 91 8.43 2.55 7.66
CA VAL A 91 7.07 3.05 7.98
C VAL A 91 7.06 3.81 9.30
N GLU A 92 7.71 3.30 10.34
CA GLU A 92 7.80 4.00 11.63
C GLU A 92 8.45 5.37 11.48
N ARG A 93 9.56 5.46 10.72
CA ARG A 93 10.25 6.72 10.45
C ARG A 93 9.40 7.68 9.62
N LEU A 94 8.69 7.17 8.61
CA LEU A 94 7.78 7.97 7.79
C LEU A 94 6.62 8.53 8.61
N LYS A 95 6.03 7.74 9.52
CA LYS A 95 4.97 8.20 10.45
C LYS A 95 5.48 9.30 11.39
N ILE A 96 6.69 9.17 11.91
CA ILE A 96 7.32 10.24 12.71
C ILE A 96 7.50 11.51 11.86
N PHE A 97 7.95 11.37 10.61
CA PHE A 97 8.14 12.47 9.68
C PHE A 97 6.81 13.15 9.31
N GLU A 98 5.74 12.38 9.08
CA GLU A 98 4.38 12.89 8.83
C GLU A 98 3.93 13.83 9.96
N VAL A 99 4.08 13.42 11.22
CA VAL A 99 3.74 14.26 12.38
C VAL A 99 4.54 15.57 12.38
N PHE A 100 5.81 15.53 11.99
CA PHE A 100 6.64 16.73 11.88
C PHE A 100 6.17 17.66 10.75
N ILE A 101 5.83 17.10 9.59
CA ILE A 101 5.33 17.85 8.43
C ILE A 101 3.96 18.45 8.70
N GLU A 102 3.04 17.74 9.35
CA GLU A 102 1.74 18.30 9.74
C GLU A 102 1.88 19.49 10.69
N LYS A 103 2.84 19.43 11.63
CA LYS A 103 3.19 20.57 12.48
C LYS A 103 3.74 21.74 11.66
N SER A 104 4.58 21.46 10.67
CA SER A 104 5.15 22.48 9.76
C SER A 104 4.07 23.14 8.90
N CYS A 105 3.13 22.36 8.34
CA CYS A 105 1.95 22.85 7.64
C CYS A 105 1.13 23.82 8.52
N LYS A 106 0.89 23.47 9.79
CA LYS A 106 0.18 24.32 10.76
C LYS A 106 0.96 25.60 11.10
N LYS A 107 2.28 25.50 11.27
CA LYS A 107 3.16 26.67 11.52
C LYS A 107 3.14 27.63 10.34
N MET A 108 3.19 27.13 9.11
CA MET A 108 3.15 27.97 7.91
C MET A 108 1.80 28.71 7.78
N LYS A 109 0.68 28.05 8.10
CA LYS A 109 -0.63 28.73 8.20
C LYS A 109 -0.63 29.87 9.23
N LYS A 110 0.00 29.67 10.40
CA LYS A 110 0.14 30.73 11.41
C LYS A 110 1.05 31.86 10.93
N TYR A 111 2.16 31.53 10.29
CA TYR A 111 3.06 32.50 9.66
C TYR A 111 2.29 33.38 8.66
N GLN A 112 1.48 32.77 7.79
CA GLN A 112 0.65 33.49 6.82
C GLN A 112 -0.32 34.46 7.51
N ILE A 113 -1.00 34.04 8.57
CA ILE A 113 -1.90 34.92 9.33
C ILE A 113 -1.13 36.12 9.91
N SER A 114 0.04 35.87 10.51
CA SER A 114 0.88 36.94 11.05
C SER A 114 1.40 37.88 9.98
N PHE A 115 1.79 37.34 8.82
CA PHE A 115 2.27 38.12 7.69
C PHE A 115 1.16 39.01 7.11
N ASN A 116 -0.04 38.48 6.88
CA ASN A 116 -1.18 39.28 6.42
C ASN A 116 -1.50 40.43 7.38
N LYS A 117 -1.42 40.19 8.70
CA LYS A 117 -1.59 41.24 9.72
C LYS A 117 -0.50 42.31 9.62
N LEU A 118 0.76 41.91 9.45
CA LEU A 118 1.88 42.83 9.27
C LEU A 118 1.66 43.72 8.04
N MET A 119 1.31 43.12 6.90
CA MET A 119 1.06 43.83 5.65
C MET A 119 -0.11 44.81 5.74
N ALA A 120 -1.21 44.39 6.39
CA ALA A 120 -2.36 45.27 6.65
C ALA A 120 -1.98 46.44 7.57
N THR A 121 -1.22 46.17 8.63
CA THR A 121 -0.75 47.19 9.58
C THR A 121 0.17 48.19 8.89
N ALA A 122 1.16 47.71 8.13
CA ALA A 122 2.07 48.57 7.38
C ALA A 122 1.30 49.48 6.42
N SER A 123 0.36 48.94 5.65
CA SER A 123 -0.44 49.72 4.70
C SER A 123 -1.33 50.75 5.38
N TYR A 124 -1.94 50.40 6.51
CA TYR A 124 -2.68 51.35 7.33
C TYR A 124 -1.79 52.48 7.84
N THR A 125 -0.65 52.15 8.46
CA THR A 125 0.31 53.14 8.97
C THR A 125 0.77 54.09 7.85
N ILE A 126 1.14 53.54 6.70
CA ILE A 126 1.55 54.34 5.54
C ILE A 126 0.42 55.28 5.10
N SER A 127 -0.81 54.78 5.03
CA SER A 127 -1.96 55.59 4.63
C SER A 127 -2.23 56.77 5.58
N VAL A 128 -2.02 56.57 6.88
CA VAL A 128 -2.17 57.61 7.90
C VAL A 128 -1.08 58.68 7.75
N TYR A 129 0.18 58.26 7.61
CA TYR A 129 1.31 59.19 7.52
C TYR A 129 1.36 59.96 6.20
N LEU A 130 1.10 59.29 5.07
CA LEU A 130 1.14 59.90 3.74
C LEU A 130 -0.19 60.55 3.32
N ARG A 131 -1.27 60.38 4.11
CA ARG A 131 -2.64 60.83 3.77
C ARG A 131 -3.13 60.35 2.40
N ARG A 132 -2.60 59.23 1.91
CA ARG A 132 -2.97 58.58 0.64
C ARG A 132 -3.57 57.21 0.97
N ARG A 133 -4.65 56.81 0.30
CA ARG A 133 -5.16 55.43 0.42
C ARG A 133 -4.31 54.51 -0.45
N PHE A 134 -3.77 53.47 0.17
CA PHE A 134 -3.07 52.40 -0.53
C PHE A 134 -3.95 51.16 -0.53
N GLU A 135 -4.26 50.65 -1.72
CA GLU A 135 -4.89 49.34 -1.85
C GLU A 135 -3.81 48.26 -1.76
N THR A 136 -3.70 47.61 -0.60
CA THR A 136 -3.13 46.27 -0.55
C THR A 136 -4.18 45.29 -1.00
N SER A 137 -4.02 44.77 -2.22
CA SER A 137 -4.67 43.54 -2.64
C SER A 137 -4.34 42.45 -1.63
N ALA A 138 -5.35 41.92 -0.94
CA ALA A 138 -5.20 40.70 -0.16
C ALA A 138 -4.68 39.61 -1.10
N ARG A 139 -3.73 38.80 -0.64
CA ARG A 139 -3.16 37.72 -1.45
C ARG A 139 -4.25 36.72 -1.82
N ASP A 140 -4.60 36.62 -3.11
CA ASP A 140 -5.70 35.77 -3.59
C ASP A 140 -5.36 34.27 -3.60
N MET A 141 -4.07 33.90 -3.73
CA MET A 141 -3.66 32.49 -3.66
C MET A 141 -2.37 32.31 -2.85
N TYR A 142 -2.48 31.48 -1.82
CA TYR A 142 -1.38 31.01 -0.99
C TYR A 142 -1.16 29.51 -1.24
N VAL A 143 0.10 29.14 -1.43
CA VAL A 143 0.50 27.74 -1.59
C VAL A 143 1.39 27.38 -0.42
N ASN A 144 0.94 26.46 0.44
CA ASN A 144 1.80 25.93 1.50
C ASN A 144 2.79 24.94 0.88
N PRO A 145 4.10 25.22 0.84
CA PRO A 145 5.06 24.30 0.22
C PRO A 145 5.07 22.95 0.94
N TYR A 146 4.85 22.93 2.26
CA TYR A 146 4.82 21.69 3.06
C TYR A 146 3.67 20.75 2.72
N TRP A 147 2.63 21.21 2.00
CA TRP A 147 1.59 20.29 1.50
C TRP A 147 2.15 19.26 0.53
N VAL A 148 3.17 19.61 -0.27
CA VAL A 148 3.83 18.64 -1.16
C VAL A 148 4.47 17.50 -0.36
N LEU A 149 5.24 17.85 0.67
CA LEU A 149 5.89 16.85 1.54
C LEU A 149 4.87 16.03 2.34
N ASN A 150 3.74 16.66 2.72
CA ASN A 150 2.65 15.99 3.44
C ASN A 150 1.94 14.95 2.57
N ASP A 151 1.66 15.29 1.32
CA ASP A 151 0.99 14.38 0.39
C ASP A 151 1.94 13.26 -0.03
N TRP A 152 3.22 13.58 -0.22
CA TRP A 152 4.28 12.61 -0.49
C TRP A 152 4.43 11.59 0.65
N VAL A 153 4.61 12.04 1.91
CA VAL A 153 4.83 11.11 3.03
C VAL A 153 3.64 10.19 3.26
N LYS A 154 2.40 10.68 3.08
CA LYS A 154 1.19 9.86 3.22
C LYS A 154 1.12 8.77 2.15
N ALA A 155 1.44 9.11 0.91
CA ALA A 155 1.53 8.12 -0.17
C ALA A 155 2.66 7.11 0.10
N GLU A 156 3.81 7.56 0.60
CA GLU A 156 4.95 6.70 0.90
C GLU A 156 4.65 5.69 2.01
N ILE A 157 3.91 6.11 3.04
CA ILE A 157 3.44 5.22 4.11
C ILE A 157 2.55 4.12 3.52
N LEU A 158 1.54 4.47 2.71
CA LEU A 158 0.61 3.50 2.12
C LEU A 158 1.32 2.49 1.22
N ASP A 159 2.20 2.98 0.34
CA ASP A 159 2.94 2.12 -0.57
C ASP A 159 3.91 1.18 0.18
N THR A 160 4.52 1.66 1.27
CA THR A 160 5.40 0.82 2.10
C THR A 160 4.60 -0.20 2.92
N GLU A 161 3.43 0.17 3.44
CA GLU A 161 2.52 -0.74 4.12
C GLU A 161 2.02 -1.86 3.19
N ALA A 162 1.77 -1.55 1.91
CA ALA A 162 1.40 -2.56 0.91
C ALA A 162 2.52 -3.61 0.68
N ILE A 163 3.80 -3.20 0.69
CA ILE A 163 4.93 -4.14 0.61
C ILE A 163 5.01 -5.02 1.87
N ILE A 164 4.77 -4.44 3.04
CA ILE A 164 4.71 -5.21 4.31
C ILE A 164 3.57 -6.24 4.27
N GLU A 165 2.41 -5.85 3.76
CA GLU A 165 1.27 -6.76 3.57
C GLU A 165 1.62 -7.91 2.63
N ALA A 166 2.28 -7.64 1.50
CA ALA A 166 2.75 -8.68 0.59
C ALA A 166 3.69 -9.70 1.28
N PHE A 167 4.62 -9.22 2.13
CA PHE A 167 5.47 -10.12 2.93
C PHE A 167 4.70 -10.93 3.96
N ASN A 168 3.67 -10.34 4.59
CA ASN A 168 2.83 -11.07 5.54
C ASN A 168 2.04 -12.18 4.84
N ILE A 169 1.47 -11.91 3.66
CA ILE A 169 0.80 -12.91 2.83
C ILE A 169 1.77 -14.05 2.46
N LEU A 170 3.02 -13.73 2.08
CA LEU A 170 4.05 -14.75 1.83
C LEU A 170 4.33 -15.63 3.06
N ASN A 171 4.37 -15.05 4.26
CA ASN A 171 4.55 -15.78 5.50
C ASN A 171 3.32 -16.66 5.84
N GLU A 172 2.11 -16.19 5.55
CA GLU A 172 0.88 -16.97 5.70
C GLU A 172 0.89 -18.22 4.82
N TYR A 173 1.26 -18.09 3.55
CA TYR A 173 1.46 -19.26 2.67
C TYR A 173 2.56 -20.20 3.18
N GLY A 174 3.62 -19.66 3.80
CA GLY A 174 4.62 -20.46 4.50
C GLY A 174 4.01 -21.33 5.61
N ASN A 175 3.18 -20.74 6.45
CA ASN A 175 2.48 -21.44 7.53
C ASN A 175 1.46 -22.46 7.02
N ILE A 176 0.74 -22.14 5.93
CA ILE A 176 -0.19 -23.08 5.28
C ILE A 176 0.56 -24.30 4.75
N VAL A 177 1.71 -24.11 4.09
CA VAL A 177 2.55 -25.21 3.61
C VAL A 177 3.00 -26.12 4.76
N ILE A 178 3.41 -25.56 5.91
CA ILE A 178 3.77 -26.36 7.09
C ILE A 178 2.59 -27.20 7.56
N LYS A 179 1.41 -26.58 7.74
CA LYS A 179 0.20 -27.28 8.17
C LYS A 179 -0.25 -28.39 7.21
N LEU A 180 -0.15 -28.14 5.90
CA LEU A 180 -0.49 -29.15 4.89
C LEU A 180 0.49 -30.33 4.91
N LYS A 181 1.79 -30.09 5.13
CA LYS A 181 2.79 -31.15 5.32
C LYS A 181 2.52 -31.98 6.57
N GLU A 182 2.25 -31.33 7.70
CA GLU A 182 1.92 -32.00 8.96
C GLU A 182 0.64 -32.84 8.82
N LYS A 183 -0.39 -32.28 8.15
CA LYS A 183 -1.63 -33.01 7.87
C LYS A 183 -1.37 -34.23 6.98
N LEU A 184 -0.60 -34.05 5.90
CA LEU A 184 -0.26 -35.14 4.98
C LEU A 184 0.48 -36.27 5.69
N GLU A 185 1.47 -35.95 6.53
CA GLU A 185 2.21 -36.94 7.32
C GLU A 185 1.27 -37.69 8.27
N HIS A 186 0.44 -36.98 9.02
CA HIS A 186 -0.52 -37.57 9.94
C HIS A 186 -1.55 -38.46 9.25
N ASP A 187 -2.12 -38.02 8.12
CA ASP A 187 -3.12 -38.78 7.38
C ASP A 187 -2.50 -40.00 6.70
N THR A 188 -1.24 -39.91 6.27
CA THR A 188 -0.45 -41.04 5.76
C THR A 188 -0.22 -42.10 6.84
N ILE A 189 0.17 -41.67 8.05
CA ILE A 189 0.34 -42.57 9.20
C ILE A 189 -0.99 -43.28 9.52
N LYS A 190 -2.11 -42.54 9.55
CA LYS A 190 -3.45 -43.11 9.79
C LYS A 190 -3.89 -44.11 8.72
N LEU A 191 -3.58 -43.82 7.45
CA LEU A 191 -3.85 -44.74 6.35
C LEU A 191 -3.08 -46.04 6.55
N GLN A 192 -1.80 -45.95 6.90
CA GLN A 192 -0.95 -47.12 7.14
C GLN A 192 -1.43 -47.94 8.35
N GLU A 193 -1.80 -47.29 9.46
CA GLU A 193 -2.42 -47.97 10.61
C GLU A 193 -3.73 -48.68 10.25
N SER A 194 -4.56 -48.05 9.42
CA SER A 194 -5.84 -48.62 8.97
C SER A 194 -5.64 -49.82 8.04
N GLN A 195 -4.64 -49.76 7.15
CA GLN A 195 -4.24 -50.87 6.27
C GLN A 195 -3.64 -52.04 7.06
N ASP A 196 -2.88 -51.75 8.12
CA ASP A 196 -2.33 -52.76 9.05
C ASP A 196 -3.39 -53.38 9.97
N GLY A 197 -4.66 -52.94 9.89
CA GLY A 197 -5.76 -53.43 10.72
C GLY A 197 -5.71 -52.96 12.17
N LYS A 198 -4.88 -51.95 12.50
CA LYS A 198 -4.85 -51.33 13.83
C LYS A 198 -6.08 -50.45 14.00
N LYS A 199 -7.05 -50.93 14.79
CA LYS A 199 -8.30 -50.20 15.03
C LYS A 199 -8.05 -48.93 15.83
N ASN A 200 -8.28 -47.77 15.22
CA ASN A 200 -8.40 -46.50 15.95
C ASN A 200 -9.60 -46.57 16.91
N ILE A 201 -9.46 -46.08 18.14
CA ILE A 201 -10.49 -46.15 19.21
C ILE A 201 -11.81 -45.51 18.77
N LEU A 202 -11.76 -44.53 17.86
CA LEU A 202 -12.92 -43.87 17.25
C LEU A 202 -13.70 -44.76 16.24
N ASN A 203 -13.04 -45.76 15.63
CA ASN A 203 -13.66 -46.69 14.68
C ASN A 203 -14.51 -47.77 15.38
N ILE A 204 -14.49 -47.84 16.71
CA ILE A 204 -15.34 -48.76 17.48
C ILE A 204 -16.80 -48.28 17.51
N PHE A 205 -17.03 -46.97 17.30
CA PHE A 205 -18.37 -46.35 17.42
C PHE A 205 -18.98 -45.85 16.11
N HIS A 206 -18.27 -45.95 14.97
CA HIS A 206 -18.80 -45.54 13.66
C HIS A 206 -19.28 -46.72 12.81
N ILE A 207 -20.41 -46.51 12.12
CA ILE A 207 -21.12 -47.47 11.24
C ILE A 207 -20.39 -47.69 9.88
N LYS A 208 -19.29 -46.97 9.61
CA LYS A 208 -18.56 -47.03 8.34
C LYS A 208 -17.70 -48.29 8.23
N SER A 209 -17.65 -48.86 7.03
CA SER A 209 -16.77 -50.01 6.78
C SER A 209 -15.29 -49.59 6.78
N SER A 210 -14.40 -50.54 7.07
CA SER A 210 -12.94 -50.29 7.03
C SER A 210 -12.47 -49.86 5.64
N GLU A 211 -13.07 -50.42 4.58
CA GLU A 211 -12.76 -50.07 3.19
C GLU A 211 -13.19 -48.63 2.86
N GLU A 212 -14.35 -48.20 3.36
CA GLU A 212 -14.86 -46.85 3.15
C GLU A 212 -14.00 -45.80 3.89
N THR A 213 -13.49 -46.14 5.08
CA THR A 213 -12.56 -45.29 5.84
C THR A 213 -11.22 -45.15 5.10
N ILE A 214 -10.69 -46.26 4.56
CA ILE A 214 -9.47 -46.25 3.75
C ILE A 214 -9.66 -45.41 2.49
N ARG A 215 -10.81 -45.54 1.80
CA ARG A 215 -11.10 -44.73 0.61
C ARG A 215 -11.15 -43.23 0.92
N GLU A 216 -11.84 -42.84 1.99
CA GLU A 216 -11.90 -41.43 2.43
C GLU A 216 -10.51 -40.88 2.77
N LEU A 217 -9.67 -41.66 3.45
CA LEU A 217 -8.28 -41.26 3.75
C LEU A 217 -7.44 -41.07 2.48
N ILE A 218 -7.59 -41.94 1.48
CA ILE A 218 -6.88 -41.82 0.20
C ILE A 218 -7.34 -40.54 -0.53
N GLU A 219 -8.65 -40.28 -0.58
CA GLU A 219 -9.21 -39.07 -1.19
C GLU A 219 -8.71 -37.79 -0.47
N ASP A 220 -8.68 -37.80 0.86
CA ASP A 220 -8.18 -36.68 1.67
C ASP A 220 -6.67 -36.44 1.49
N ILE A 221 -5.87 -37.50 1.38
CA ILE A 221 -4.44 -37.43 1.08
C ILE A 221 -4.23 -36.80 -0.29
N GLN A 222 -4.88 -37.31 -1.33
CA GLN A 222 -4.76 -36.79 -2.70
C GLN A 222 -5.15 -35.31 -2.78
N ARG A 223 -6.22 -34.90 -2.08
CA ARG A 223 -6.63 -33.50 -2.00
C ARG A 223 -5.58 -32.64 -1.30
N THR A 224 -5.04 -33.12 -0.19
CA THR A 224 -4.01 -32.42 0.59
C THR A 224 -2.70 -32.29 -0.20
N GLU A 225 -2.33 -33.30 -0.99
CA GLU A 225 -1.19 -33.25 -1.92
C GLU A 225 -1.39 -32.19 -3.01
N ALA A 226 -2.58 -32.16 -3.63
CA ALA A 226 -2.90 -31.15 -4.65
C ALA A 226 -2.92 -29.72 -4.08
N ASP A 227 -3.46 -29.53 -2.87
CA ASP A 227 -3.41 -28.26 -2.14
C ASP A 227 -1.95 -27.87 -1.84
N LEU A 228 -1.13 -28.81 -1.38
CA LEU A 228 0.27 -28.58 -1.06
C LEU A 228 1.08 -28.16 -2.29
N GLU A 229 0.92 -28.85 -3.41
CA GLU A 229 1.59 -28.49 -4.67
C GLU A 229 1.18 -27.08 -5.12
N SER A 230 -0.12 -26.79 -5.05
CA SER A 230 -0.67 -25.47 -5.40
C SER A 230 -0.09 -24.37 -4.50
N CYS A 231 -0.06 -24.57 -3.18
CA CYS A 231 0.52 -23.61 -2.24
C CYS A 231 2.03 -23.43 -2.43
N LEU A 232 2.77 -24.50 -2.75
CA LEU A 232 4.20 -24.42 -3.04
C LEU A 232 4.47 -23.58 -4.30
N LEU A 233 3.68 -23.78 -5.36
CA LEU A 233 3.76 -22.96 -6.57
C LEU A 233 3.42 -21.50 -6.28
N ILE A 234 2.31 -21.23 -5.59
CA ILE A 234 1.88 -19.87 -5.25
C ILE A 234 3.01 -19.17 -4.50
N ARG A 235 3.50 -19.81 -3.43
CA ARG A 235 4.58 -19.26 -2.61
C ARG A 235 5.84 -19.03 -3.45
N GLY A 236 6.33 -20.01 -4.20
CA GLY A 236 7.55 -19.89 -5.00
C GLY A 236 7.45 -18.79 -6.07
N THR A 237 6.31 -18.69 -6.73
CA THR A 237 6.05 -17.65 -7.75
C THR A 237 6.02 -16.26 -7.12
N LEU A 238 5.30 -16.08 -6.00
CA LEU A 238 5.23 -14.79 -5.31
C LEU A 238 6.61 -14.35 -4.77
N TYR A 239 7.41 -15.27 -4.22
CA TYR A 239 8.79 -14.97 -3.82
C TYR A 239 9.63 -14.50 -5.01
N PHE A 240 9.55 -15.22 -6.14
CA PHE A 240 10.30 -14.86 -7.34
C PHE A 240 9.90 -13.47 -7.86
N VAL A 241 8.60 -13.22 -8.05
CA VAL A 241 8.09 -11.93 -8.56
C VAL A 241 8.48 -10.78 -7.62
N LEU A 242 8.33 -10.97 -6.31
CA LEU A 242 8.65 -9.94 -5.34
C LEU A 242 10.14 -9.56 -5.36
N PHE A 243 11.03 -10.56 -5.36
CA PHE A 243 12.48 -10.33 -5.25
C PHE A 243 13.18 -10.03 -6.58
N GLU A 244 12.69 -10.55 -7.69
CA GLU A 244 13.34 -10.37 -9.00
C GLU A 244 12.76 -9.20 -9.80
N SER A 245 11.58 -8.68 -9.40
CA SER A 245 10.90 -7.59 -10.12
C SER A 245 10.44 -6.48 -9.18
N ASP A 246 9.53 -6.78 -8.25
CA ASP A 246 8.69 -5.73 -7.67
C ASP A 246 9.44 -4.86 -6.67
N ILE A 247 10.31 -5.43 -5.84
CA ILE A 247 11.13 -4.65 -4.88
C ILE A 247 12.07 -3.69 -5.62
N PHE A 248 12.73 -4.15 -6.69
CA PHE A 248 13.65 -3.30 -7.44
C PHE A 248 12.91 -2.16 -8.15
N THR A 249 11.77 -2.49 -8.77
CA THR A 249 10.89 -1.51 -9.42
C THR A 249 10.36 -0.49 -8.41
N PHE A 250 9.95 -0.96 -7.23
CA PHE A 250 9.51 -0.12 -6.12
C PHE A 250 10.62 0.86 -5.73
N ILE A 251 11.82 0.38 -5.39
CA ILE A 251 12.95 1.22 -4.96
C ILE A 251 13.30 2.27 -6.02
N ALA A 252 13.38 1.87 -7.29
CA ALA A 252 13.68 2.78 -8.40
C ALA A 252 12.62 3.89 -8.52
N LYS A 253 11.33 3.51 -8.52
CA LYS A 253 10.20 4.45 -8.59
C LYS A 253 10.20 5.41 -7.39
N LYS A 254 10.50 4.92 -6.19
CA LYS A 254 10.55 5.75 -4.97
C LYS A 254 11.64 6.81 -5.00
N SER A 255 12.83 6.47 -5.51
CA SER A 255 13.91 7.44 -5.65
C SER A 255 13.51 8.60 -6.57
N THR A 256 12.90 8.30 -7.72
CA THR A 256 12.43 9.31 -8.67
C THR A 256 11.31 10.19 -8.09
N ILE A 257 10.30 9.58 -7.45
CA ILE A 257 9.18 10.30 -6.83
C ILE A 257 9.67 11.21 -5.69
N PHE A 258 10.64 10.75 -4.90
CA PHE A 258 11.22 11.56 -3.84
C PHE A 258 11.93 12.79 -4.40
N GLN A 259 12.75 12.61 -5.45
CA GLN A 259 13.43 13.71 -6.11
C GLN A 259 12.45 14.74 -6.68
N GLN A 260 11.40 14.27 -7.36
CA GLN A 260 10.33 15.14 -7.88
C GLN A 260 9.64 15.90 -6.74
N SER A 261 9.29 15.23 -5.65
CA SER A 261 8.61 15.85 -4.49
C SER A 261 9.49 16.91 -3.81
N LEU A 262 10.82 16.69 -3.75
CA LEU A 262 11.76 17.70 -3.23
C LEU A 262 11.90 18.90 -4.16
N ASN A 263 11.94 18.68 -5.48
CA ASN A 263 11.98 19.76 -6.47
C ASN A 263 10.71 20.61 -6.39
N ASP A 264 9.54 19.97 -6.32
CA ASP A 264 8.24 20.65 -6.17
C ASP A 264 8.16 21.43 -4.86
N PHE A 265 8.64 20.86 -3.76
CA PHE A 265 8.75 21.56 -2.47
C PHE A 265 9.67 22.77 -2.58
N SER A 266 10.82 22.62 -3.22
CA SER A 266 11.79 23.71 -3.39
C SER A 266 11.25 24.82 -4.27
N SER A 267 10.59 24.50 -5.39
CA SER A 267 9.96 25.47 -6.29
C SER A 267 8.89 26.27 -5.54
N LYS A 268 7.97 25.59 -4.86
CA LYS A 268 6.91 26.26 -4.09
C LYS A 268 7.45 27.11 -2.95
N THR A 269 8.58 26.72 -2.36
CA THR A 269 9.25 27.52 -1.33
C THR A 269 9.87 28.77 -1.94
N ALA A 270 10.52 28.66 -3.10
CA ALA A 270 11.07 29.81 -3.82
C ALA A 270 9.96 30.78 -4.25
N GLU A 271 8.87 30.27 -4.83
CA GLU A 271 7.68 31.06 -5.19
C GLU A 271 7.11 31.82 -3.99
N GLU A 272 7.07 31.19 -2.80
CA GLU A 272 6.62 31.84 -1.57
C GLU A 272 7.54 33.01 -1.16
N PHE A 273 8.85 32.83 -1.24
CA PHE A 273 9.81 33.91 -0.93
C PHE A 273 9.79 35.02 -1.97
N GLU A 274 9.65 34.70 -3.26
CA GLU A 274 9.51 35.70 -4.31
C GLU A 274 8.25 36.54 -4.12
N GLU A 275 7.13 35.90 -3.78
CA GLU A 275 5.88 36.60 -3.49
C GLU A 275 6.00 37.51 -2.26
N PHE A 276 6.68 37.04 -1.22
CA PHE A 276 7.02 37.86 -0.05
C PHE A 276 7.85 39.10 -0.44
N ILE A 277 8.89 38.93 -1.26
CA ILE A 277 9.74 40.04 -1.72
C ILE A 277 8.93 41.02 -2.58
N LYS A 278 8.10 40.53 -3.51
CA LYS A 278 7.23 41.37 -4.36
C LYS A 278 6.32 42.26 -3.51
N GLN A 279 5.73 41.70 -2.46
CA GLN A 279 4.84 42.44 -1.57
C GLN A 279 5.56 43.50 -0.75
N ILE A 280 6.76 43.21 -0.23
CA ILE A 280 7.58 44.20 0.47
C ILE A 280 8.01 45.32 -0.48
N ASN A 281 8.46 44.98 -1.68
CA ASN A 281 8.91 45.97 -2.66
C ASN A 281 7.75 46.88 -3.11
N LYS A 282 6.54 46.34 -3.27
CA LYS A 282 5.33 47.13 -3.57
C LYS A 282 5.00 48.12 -2.44
N ILE A 283 5.21 47.72 -1.19
CA ILE A 283 5.10 48.64 -0.05
C ILE A 283 6.21 49.69 -0.10
N ALA A 284 7.46 49.29 -0.35
CA ALA A 284 8.61 50.19 -0.39
C ALA A 284 8.51 51.25 -1.51
N SER A 285 8.05 50.86 -2.70
CA SER A 285 7.85 51.79 -3.82
C SER A 285 6.86 52.90 -3.49
N ASN A 286 5.84 52.60 -2.68
CA ASN A 286 4.86 53.59 -2.23
C ASN A 286 5.45 54.68 -1.31
N PHE A 287 6.66 54.49 -0.78
CA PHE A 287 7.38 55.52 -0.03
C PHE A 287 8.30 56.38 -0.91
N SER A 288 8.57 55.93 -2.14
CA SER A 288 9.55 56.55 -3.05
C SER A 288 8.91 57.61 -3.97
N GLU A 289 7.59 57.69 -3.99
CA GLU A 289 6.73 58.60 -4.77
C GLU A 289 5.90 59.55 -3.88
#